data_AF-A0A4R0QGL4-F1
#
_entry.id   AF-A0A4R0QGL4-F1
#
_cell.length_a   1.000
_cell.length_b   1.000
_cell.length_c   1.000
_cell.angle_alpha   90.00
_cell.angle_beta   90.00
_cell.angle_gamma   90.00
#
_symmetry.space_group_name_H-M   'P 1'
#
loop_
_entity.id
_entity.type
_entity.pdbx_description
1 polymer ?
#
loop_
_entity_poly.entity_id
_entity_poly.type
_entity_poly.pdbx_seq_one_letter_code
_entity_poly.pdbx_strand_id
1 'polypeptide(L)'
;MYRGSKSDIWEGGHREPNIISYPPVIEPNSQSNHMVSHSDIYRTIADLLEVDLSDTEAEDSVSNLPLWQGMVAFLFVVVFGN
;
A
#
# COMPACT_ATOMS: atom_id res chain seq x y z
N MET A 1 -2.12 -21.98 5.27
CA MET A 1 -0.76 -21.75 4.73
C MET A 1 -0.87 -21.53 3.24
N TYR A 2 -0.16 -20.54 2.70
CA TYR A 2 -0.12 -20.26 1.27
C TYR A 2 0.82 -21.25 0.55
N ARG A 3 0.62 -21.44 -0.76
CA ARG A 3 1.41 -22.35 -1.59
C ARG A 3 2.76 -21.72 -1.93
N GLY A 4 3.83 -22.52 -1.98
CA GLY A 4 5.17 -22.10 -2.40
C GLY A 4 6.01 -21.51 -1.28
N SER A 5 7.23 -21.11 -1.63
CA SER A 5 8.28 -20.62 -0.73
C SER A 5 9.13 -19.56 -1.41
N LYS A 6 10.15 -19.03 -0.71
CA LYS A 6 11.11 -18.09 -1.30
C LYS A 6 11.65 -18.64 -2.63
N SER A 7 11.63 -17.81 -3.67
CA SER A 7 11.98 -18.13 -5.07
C SER A 7 10.84 -18.72 -5.92
N ASP A 8 9.67 -18.98 -5.35
CA ASP A 8 8.47 -19.38 -6.10
C ASP A 8 7.57 -18.18 -6.42
N ILE A 9 6.88 -18.23 -7.56
CA ILE A 9 5.85 -17.24 -7.98
C ILE A 9 4.49 -17.41 -7.28
N TRP A 10 4.40 -18.32 -6.32
CA TRP A 10 3.16 -18.58 -5.58
C TRP A 10 3.04 -17.62 -4.39
N GLU A 11 1.83 -17.47 -3.85
CA GLU A 11 1.53 -16.61 -2.70
C GLU A 11 2.50 -16.78 -1.52
N GLY A 12 2.94 -17.99 -1.20
CA GLY A 12 3.88 -18.23 -0.09
C GLY A 12 5.28 -17.67 -0.29
N GLY A 13 5.63 -17.24 -1.51
CA GLY A 13 6.90 -16.56 -1.82
C GLY A 13 6.75 -15.05 -2.08
N HIS A 14 5.53 -14.52 -2.15
CA HIS A 14 5.25 -13.11 -2.51
C HIS A 14 4.39 -12.37 -1.49
N ARG A 15 3.50 -13.08 -0.78
CA ARG A 15 2.61 -12.50 0.22
C ARG A 15 3.32 -12.47 1.56
N GLU A 16 3.65 -11.26 2.01
CA GLU A 16 4.37 -11.03 3.26
C GLU A 16 3.44 -10.46 4.35
N PRO A 17 3.75 -10.70 5.63
CA PRO A 17 3.14 -9.96 6.73
C PRO A 17 3.49 -8.47 6.63
N ASN A 18 2.48 -7.60 6.72
CA ASN A 18 2.67 -6.15 6.76
C ASN A 18 2.01 -5.58 8.02
N ILE A 19 2.82 -4.98 8.89
CA ILE A 19 2.39 -4.34 10.15
C ILE A 19 3.04 -2.96 10.21
N ILE A 20 2.23 -1.92 10.39
CA ILE A 20 2.67 -0.53 10.39
C ILE A 20 2.17 0.14 11.66
N SER A 21 3.01 0.95 12.30
CA SER A 21 2.66 1.71 13.49
C SER A 21 3.10 3.15 13.32
N TYR A 22 2.13 4.04 13.25
CA TYR A 22 2.35 5.48 13.26
C TYR A 22 1.19 6.17 13.99
N PRO A 23 1.23 6.23 15.33
CA PRO A 23 0.09 6.65 16.16
C PRO A 23 -0.54 8.02 15.84
N PRO A 24 0.21 9.04 15.36
CA PRO A 24 -0.40 10.31 14.98
C PRO A 24 -1.36 10.23 13.78
N VAL A 25 -1.31 9.15 13.00
CA VAL A 25 -2.05 9.01 11.73
C VAL A 25 -2.87 7.72 11.67
N ILE A 26 -2.35 6.62 12.21
CA ILE A 26 -2.95 5.29 12.10
C ILE A 26 -3.73 4.98 13.38
N GLU A 27 -5.02 4.69 13.21
CA GLU A 27 -5.87 4.19 14.28
C GLU A 27 -5.30 2.88 14.86
N PRO A 28 -5.02 2.81 16.18
CA PRO A 28 -4.45 1.61 16.80
C PRO A 28 -5.32 0.38 16.61
N ASN A 29 -4.68 -0.77 16.36
CA ASN A 29 -5.34 -2.07 16.13
C ASN A 29 -6.32 -2.09 14.94
N SER A 30 -6.23 -1.12 14.03
CA SER A 30 -6.97 -1.16 12.76
C SER A 30 -6.41 -2.25 11.82
N GLN A 31 -7.25 -2.70 10.90
CA GLN A 31 -6.91 -3.71 9.90
C GLN A 31 -7.43 -3.28 8.53
N SER A 32 -6.69 -3.61 7.48
CA SER A 32 -7.06 -3.36 6.10
C SER A 32 -6.81 -4.60 5.24
N ASN A 33 -7.76 -4.91 4.36
CA ASN A 33 -7.62 -5.95 3.35
C ASN A 33 -7.23 -5.40 1.97
N HIS A 34 -6.84 -4.12 1.90
CA HIS A 34 -6.37 -3.53 0.64
C HIS A 34 -5.09 -4.23 0.16
N MET A 35 -5.03 -4.47 -1.15
CA MET A 35 -3.82 -4.93 -1.80
C MET A 35 -2.79 -3.79 -1.78
N VAL A 36 -1.63 -4.06 -1.22
CA VAL A 36 -0.48 -3.15 -1.20
C VAL A 36 0.76 -3.91 -1.67
N SER A 37 1.70 -3.18 -2.26
CA SER A 37 3.00 -3.68 -2.68
C SER A 37 4.08 -3.24 -1.70
N HIS A 38 5.21 -3.97 -1.66
CA HIS A 38 6.39 -3.51 -0.94
C HIS A 38 6.98 -2.23 -1.54
N SER A 39 6.84 -2.03 -2.86
CA SER A 39 7.29 -0.82 -3.56
C SER A 39 6.58 0.45 -3.10
N ASP A 40 5.33 0.34 -2.65
CA ASP A 40 4.48 1.46 -2.21
C ASP A 40 5.06 2.25 -1.04
N ILE A 41 5.94 1.63 -0.24
CA ILE A 41 6.61 2.28 0.88
C ILE A 41 7.38 3.53 0.42
N TYR A 42 7.95 3.51 -0.78
CA TYR A 42 8.72 4.65 -1.30
C TYR A 42 7.84 5.91 -1.40
N ARG A 43 6.81 5.91 -2.24
CA ARG A 43 5.94 7.08 -2.43
C ARG A 43 5.13 7.39 -1.19
N THR A 44 4.80 6.40 -0.36
CA THR A 44 4.15 6.66 0.93
C THR A 44 5.03 7.48 1.88
N ILE A 45 6.34 7.20 1.94
CA ILE A 45 7.28 7.98 2.76
C ILE A 45 7.50 9.37 2.15
N ALA A 46 7.60 9.47 0.82
CA ALA A 46 7.72 10.76 0.15
C ALA A 46 6.53 11.68 0.46
N ASP A 47 5.31 11.18 0.34
CA ASP A 47 4.09 11.91 0.71
C ASP A 47 4.07 12.28 2.20
N LEU A 48 4.48 11.36 3.08
CA LEU A 48 4.54 11.60 4.52
C LEU A 48 5.54 12.72 4.88
N LEU A 49 6.62 12.85 4.11
CA LEU A 49 7.66 13.87 4.31
C LEU A 49 7.44 15.13 3.47
N GLU A 50 6.35 15.20 2.70
CA GLU A 50 6.06 16.30 1.78
C GLU A 50 7.21 16.54 0.76
N VAL A 51 7.77 15.44 0.25
CA VAL A 51 8.85 15.46 -0.76
C VAL A 51 8.28 15.17 -2.15
N ASP A 52 8.47 16.11 -3.06
CA ASP A 52 8.14 15.91 -4.48
C ASP A 52 9.08 14.89 -5.12
N LEU A 53 8.52 13.86 -5.74
CA LEU A 53 9.25 12.89 -6.55
C LEU A 53 9.24 13.32 -8.01
N SER A 54 10.33 13.03 -8.73
CA SER A 54 10.33 13.19 -10.19
C SER A 54 9.46 12.13 -10.86
N ASP A 55 9.02 12.41 -12.09
CA ASP A 55 8.18 11.48 -12.88
C ASP A 55 8.85 10.12 -13.16
N THR A 56 10.18 10.04 -13.00
CA THR A 56 10.99 8.83 -13.22
C THR A 56 11.36 8.11 -11.94
N GLU A 57 10.82 8.53 -10.79
CA GLU A 57 11.07 7.92 -9.48
C GLU A 57 9.84 7.17 -8.98
N ALA A 58 10.10 5.98 -8.44
CA ALA A 58 9.09 5.15 -7.77
C ALA A 58 7.84 4.93 -8.65
N GLU A 59 8.04 4.71 -9.95
CA GLU A 59 7.00 4.64 -10.99
C GLU A 59 5.87 3.66 -10.63
N ASP A 60 6.22 2.48 -10.11
CA ASP A 60 5.29 1.41 -9.70
C ASP A 60 4.71 1.57 -8.29
N SER A 61 5.12 2.59 -7.53
CA SER A 61 4.69 2.77 -6.15
C SER A 61 3.43 3.63 -6.05
N VAL A 62 2.50 3.28 -5.17
CA VAL A 62 1.33 4.09 -4.86
C VAL A 62 1.37 4.48 -3.38
N SER A 63 0.94 5.69 -3.05
CA SER A 63 0.92 6.13 -1.66
C SER A 63 -0.18 5.41 -0.87
N ASN A 64 0.24 4.74 0.21
CA ASN A 64 -0.65 4.14 1.19
C ASN A 64 -1.07 5.13 2.29
N LEU A 65 -0.59 6.37 2.27
CA LEU A 65 -0.90 7.36 3.31
C LEU A 65 -2.42 7.59 3.47
N PRO A 66 -3.23 7.69 2.40
CA PRO A 66 -4.68 7.78 2.53
C PRO A 66 -5.30 6.55 3.19
N LEU A 67 -4.73 5.37 2.94
CA LEU A 67 -5.17 4.12 3.57
C LEU A 67 -4.85 4.13 5.07
N TRP A 68 -3.68 4.61 5.45
CA TRP A 68 -3.23 4.74 6.84
C TRP A 68 -4.09 5.74 7.63
N GLN A 69 -4.53 6.81 6.96
CA GLN A 69 -5.46 7.82 7.49
C GLN A 69 -6.93 7.34 7.53
N GLY A 70 -7.23 6.12 7.07
CA GLY A 70 -8.59 5.57 7.05
C GLY A 70 -9.51 6.22 6.02
N MET A 71 -8.98 6.96 5.04
CA MET A 71 -9.77 7.74 4.07
C MET A 71 -10.24 6.91 2.86
N VAL A 72 -9.71 5.70 2.68
CA VAL A 72 -10.07 4.84 1.54
C VAL A 72 -11.22 3.91 1.94
N ALA A 73 -12.46 4.30 1.60
CA ALA A 73 -13.61 3.40 1.53
C ALA A 73 -13.94 3.15 0.05
N PHE A 74 -13.65 1.96 -0.46
CA PHE A 74 -14.08 1.43 -1.77
C PHE A 74 -14.35 2.50 -2.85
N LEU A 75 -13.30 3.14 -3.39
CA LEU A 75 -13.44 3.86 -4.65
C LEU A 75 -13.37 2.84 -5.79
N PHE A 76 -14.47 2.10 -5.99
CA PHE A 76 -14.76 1.62 -7.34
C PHE A 76 -15.03 2.88 -8.14
N VAL A 77 -14.04 3.36 -8.89
CA VAL A 77 -14.31 4.24 -10.01
C VAL A 77 -15.12 3.39 -10.99
N VAL A 78 -16.44 3.32 -10.78
CA VAL A 78 -17.36 3.04 -11.87
C VAL A 78 -17.20 4.24 -12.78
N VAL A 79 -16.33 4.10 -13.78
CA VAL A 79 -16.42 4.91 -14.98
C VAL A 79 -17.80 4.58 -15.56
N PHE A 80 -18.83 5.34 -15.17
CA PHE A 80 -20.03 5.46 -15.97
C PHE A 80 -19.61 6.20 -17.24
N GLY A 81 -19.07 5.44 -18.19
CA GLY A 81 -19.09 5.80 -19.59
C GLY A 81 -20.53 5.72 -20.06
N ASN A 82 -20.96 6.78 -20.74
CA ASN A 82 -22.20 6.85 -21.51
C ASN A 82 -22.27 5.71 -22.54
#